data_AF-E2NJK0-F1
#
_entry.id   AF-E2NJK0-F1
#
_cell.length_a   1.000
_cell.length_b   1.000
_cell.length_c   1.000
_cell.angle_alpha   90.00
_cell.angle_beta   90.00
_cell.angle_gamma   90.00
#
_symmetry.space_group_name_H-M   'P 1'
#
loop_
_entity.id
_entity.type
_entity.pdbx_description
1 polymer ?
#
loop_
_entity_poly.entity_id
_entity_poly.type
_entity_poly.pdbx_seq_one_letter_code
_entity_poly.pdbx_strand_id
1 'polypeptide(L)' 'MSGREVCALLGISIRSLQNYRDSGKLGYSQIGNKLYYKSADIERMVAECTANHLSGKKNNYVPTNK' A
#
# COMPACT_ATOMS: atom_id res chain seq x y z
N MET A 1 4.69 -10.74 -0.66
CA MET A 1 4.96 -9.73 0.38
C MET A 1 3.75 -9.55 1.28
N SER A 2 3.95 -9.47 2.60
CA SER A 2 2.90 -9.13 3.58
C SER A 2 2.68 -7.62 3.68
N GLY A 3 1.50 -7.18 4.15
CA GLY A 3 1.19 -5.74 4.26
C GLY A 3 2.17 -4.93 5.11
N ARG A 4 2.78 -5.54 6.13
CA ARG A 4 3.82 -4.88 6.96
C ARG A 4 5.10 -4.62 6.18
N GLU A 5 5.57 -5.60 5.41
CA GLU A 5 6.77 -5.45 4.56
C GLU A 5 6.54 -4.38 3.49
N VAL A 6 5.36 -4.38 2.88
CA VAL A 6 4.98 -3.38 1.88
C VAL A 6 4.96 -1.98 2.48
N CYS A 7 4.44 -1.80 3.69
CA CYS A 7 4.50 -0.53 4.41
C CYS A 7 5.93 -0.06 4.69
N ALA A 8 6.82 -0.96 5.08
CA ALA A 8 8.22 -0.63 5.35
C ALA A 8 8.94 -0.18 4.07
N LEU A 9 8.69 -0.85 2.94
CA LEU A 9 9.29 -0.52 1.64
C LEU A 9 8.79 0.83 1.08
N LEU A 10 7.49 1.08 1.19
CA LEU A 10 6.87 2.32 0.71
C LEU A 10 7.04 3.49 1.69
N GLY A 11 7.43 3.23 2.94
CA GLY A 11 7.45 4.23 4.01
C GLY A 11 6.06 4.75 4.38
N ILE A 12 5.01 3.95 4.14
CA ILE A 12 3.61 4.34 4.36
C ILE A 12 2.99 3.56 5.51
N SER A 13 1.91 4.09 6.07
CA SER A 13 1.11 3.38 7.07
C SER A 13 0.21 2.32 6.40
N ILE A 14 -0.20 1.29 7.15
CA ILE A 14 -1.12 0.21 6.69
C ILE A 14 -2.41 0.79 6.10
N ARG A 15 -2.77 1.95 6.58
CA ARG A 15 -3.89 2.77 6.19
C ARG A 15 -3.77 3.40 4.82
N SER A 16 -2.61 3.98 4.51
CA SER A 16 -2.29 4.42 3.16
C SER A 16 -2.26 3.25 2.19
N LEU A 17 -1.75 2.09 2.63
CA LEU A 17 -1.77 0.87 1.84
C LEU A 17 -3.19 0.38 1.55
N GLN A 18 -4.11 0.49 2.51
CA GLN A 18 -5.54 0.23 2.29
C GLN A 18 -6.14 1.20 1.28
N ASN A 19 -5.88 2.52 1.41
CA ASN A 19 -6.35 3.49 0.42
C ASN A 19 -5.85 3.20 -1.00
N TYR A 20 -4.60 2.76 -1.17
CA TYR A 20 -4.08 2.40 -2.49
C TYR A 20 -4.75 1.16 -3.07
N ARG A 21 -5.14 0.22 -2.21
CA ARG A 21 -5.93 -0.95 -2.61
C ARG A 21 -7.34 -0.54 -3.02
N ASP A 22 -7.99 0.27 -2.19
CA ASP A 22 -9.38 0.70 -2.37
C ASP A 22 -9.51 1.66 -3.57
N SER A 23 -8.48 2.46 -3.85
CA SER A 23 -8.39 3.32 -5.03
C SER A 23 -7.94 2.58 -6.30
N GLY A 24 -7.64 1.29 -6.22
CA GLY A 24 -7.11 0.51 -7.35
C GLY A 24 -5.71 0.92 -7.83
N LYS A 25 -4.98 1.73 -7.05
CA LYS A 25 -3.59 2.11 -7.38
C LYS A 25 -2.61 0.95 -7.19
N LEU A 26 -2.94 0.03 -6.30
CA LEU A 26 -2.04 -1.07 -5.94
C LEU A 26 -2.77 -2.41 -6.03
N GLY A 27 -2.33 -3.23 -6.97
CA GLY A 27 -2.84 -4.57 -7.17
C GLY A 27 -2.56 -5.46 -5.96
N TYR A 28 -3.54 -6.26 -5.57
CA TYR A 28 -3.43 -7.24 -4.50
C TYR A 28 -4.01 -8.57 -4.93
N SER A 29 -3.46 -9.65 -4.39
CA SER A 29 -4.06 -10.98 -4.45
C SER A 29 -4.43 -11.41 -3.04
N GLN A 30 -5.63 -11.95 -2.90
CA GLN A 30 -6.05 -12.60 -1.67
C GLN A 30 -5.94 -14.11 -1.84
N ILE A 31 -5.26 -14.76 -0.90
CA ILE A 31 -5.21 -16.22 -0.81
C ILE A 31 -5.65 -16.57 0.61
N GLY A 32 -6.87 -17.11 0.73
CA GLY A 32 -7.53 -17.31 2.03
C GLY A 32 -7.81 -15.98 2.75
N ASN A 33 -7.39 -15.88 4.02
CA ASN A 33 -7.55 -14.67 4.84
C ASN A 33 -6.35 -13.71 4.78
N LYS A 34 -5.37 -13.98 3.90
CA LYS A 34 -4.14 -13.20 3.83
C LYS A 34 -4.03 -12.49 2.49
N LEU A 35 -3.71 -11.21 2.54
CA LEU A 35 -3.40 -10.40 1.38
C LEU A 35 -1.93 -10.51 1.03
N TYR A 36 -1.68 -10.68 -0.26
CA TYR A 36 -0.38 -10.78 -0.86
C TYR A 36 -0.23 -9.72 -1.93
N TYR A 37 0.97 -9.15 -1.98
CA TYR A 37 1.38 -8.19 -2.99
C TYR A 37 2.52 -8.77 -3.80
N LYS A 38 2.49 -8.51 -5.11
CA LYS A 38 3.58 -8.83 -6.03
C LYS A 38 4.74 -7.87 -5.79
N SER A 39 5.94 -8.42 -5.59
CA SER A 39 7.15 -7.61 -5.42
C SER A 39 7.34 -6.61 -6.56
N ALA A 40 7.19 -7.06 -7.81
CA ALA A 40 7.34 -6.21 -8.99
C ALA A 40 6.41 -4.97 -8.97
N ASP A 41 5.17 -5.11 -8.50
CA ASP A 41 4.23 -3.98 -8.42
C ASP A 41 4.62 -3.01 -7.30
N ILE A 42 5.10 -3.53 -6.17
CA ILE A 42 5.60 -2.72 -5.05
C ILE A 42 6.86 -1.95 -5.46
N GLU A 43 7.81 -2.61 -6.12
CA GLU A 43 9.05 -1.98 -6.58
C GLU A 43 8.78 -0.85 -7.57
N ARG A 44 7.84 -1.05 -8.51
CA ARG A 44 7.39 0.01 -9.42
C ARG A 44 6.76 1.16 -8.67
N MET A 45 5.87 0.88 -7.73
CA MET A 45 5.24 1.91 -6.89
C MET A 45 6.28 2.68 -6.05
N VAL A 46 7.28 2.00 -5.48
CA VAL A 46 8.36 2.64 -4.72
C VAL A 46 9.21 3.52 -5.65
N ALA A 47 9.55 3.05 -6.85
CA ALA A 47 10.28 3.84 -7.84
C ALA A 47 9.48 5.10 -8.25
N GLU A 48 8.16 4.97 -8.43
CA GLU A 48 7.27 6.10 -8.74
C GLU A 48 7.10 7.06 -7.55
N CYS A 49 6.96 6.56 -6.32
CA CYS A 49 6.82 7.37 -5.11
C CYS A 49 8.12 8.08 -4.72
N THR A 50 9.27 7.44 -4.89
CA THR A 50 10.59 8.08 -4.66
C THR A 50 10.85 9.19 -5.67
N ALA A 51 10.40 9.04 -6.92
CA ALA A 51 10.41 10.12 -7.90
C ALA A 51 9.45 11.29 -7.55
N ASN A 52 8.44 11.08 -6.70
CA ASN A 52 7.37 12.05 -6.38
C ASN A 52 7.33 12.52 -4.91
N HIS A 53 8.42 12.37 -4.14
CA HIS A 53 8.51 12.52 -2.66
C HIS A 53 8.15 13.91 -2.06
N LEU A 54 7.48 14.84 -2.75
CA LEU A 54 7.15 16.17 -2.21
C LEU A 54 5.67 16.42 -1.88
N SER A 55 4.73 15.51 -2.18
CA SER A 55 3.30 15.81 -1.98
C SER A 55 2.61 14.93 -0.93
N GLY A 56 2.39 15.53 0.25
CA GLY A 56 1.09 15.42 0.92
C GLY A 56 0.90 14.24 1.88
N LYS A 57 1.45 14.36 3.09
CA LYS A 57 0.90 13.67 4.27
C LYS A 57 -0.55 14.10 4.48
N LYS A 58 -1.53 13.21 4.25
CA LYS A 58 -2.84 13.28 4.91
C LYS A 58 -3.27 11.87 5.32
N ASN A 59 -3.01 11.57 6.59
CA ASN A 59 -3.57 10.42 7.29
C ASN A 59 -4.94 10.80 7.85
N ASN A 60 -6.00 10.09 7.47
CA ASN A 60 -7.20 9.94 8.28
C ASN A 60 -7.81 8.58 7.91
N TYR A 61 -8.01 7.74 8.91
CA TYR A 61 -8.76 6.50 8.73
C TYR A 61 -9.58 6.29 9.96
N VAL A 62 -10.82 6.03 9.62
CA VAL A 62 -11.86 5.52 10.46
C VAL A 62 -11.85 4.01 10.24
N PRO A 63 -11.86 3.20 11.29
CA PRO A 63 -11.93 1.75 11.15
C PRO A 63 -13.29 1.39 10.58
N THR A 64 -13.34 0.85 9.36
CA THR A 64 -14.54 0.19 8.83
C THR A 64 -14.32 -1.31 8.79
N ASN A 65 -14.79 -1.92 9.87
CA ASN A 65 -14.93 -3.36 10.06
C ASN A 65 -16.11 -3.86 9.21
N LYS A 66 -15.90 -4.88 8.38
CA LYS A 66 -16.97 -5.77 7.89
C LYS A 66 -16.42 -7.17 7.69
#